data_AF-A0A847EWM7-F1
#
_entry.id   AF-A0A847EWM7-F1
#
_cell.length_a   1.000
_cell.length_b   1.000
_cell.length_c   1.000
_cell.angle_alpha   90.00
_cell.angle_beta   90.00
_cell.angle_gamma   90.00
#
_symmetry.space_group_name_H-M   'P 1'
#
loop_
_entity.id
_entity.type
_entity.pdbx_description
1 polymer ?
#
loop_
_entity_poly.entity_id
_entity_poly.type
_entity_poly.pdbx_seq_one_letter_code
_entity_poly.pdbx_strand_id
1 'polypeptide(L)'
;QLEEFKLFLDPYRNGLPPAVEQQLTDRYVELFNLFYAKRDKIDRVTMWGLHDGMSWKNDYPVPGRINYPLLFRRDKTPKPAFDAIRGIRQLAAASTPSSWYRVGGYEVFELNERSGKGALGILINVPDSVVATYAPDSTFDNAVNAFLVKKGDKVWVIDTGFGRKVFTLMDSLGIKPEQVQQVLLTHMHGDHIGGLVRDNSLLFPKASLVLSSKEFAYWSSQGERAAAANNILKLYKGQLMTPNPHQLTDALGDGIHMIEAYGHTPGHVMFLIKEGEEQLLIWGDLMHAAAIQYPHPEISVRYDTDPDMARETRLKVIQFVKAHAIPVAGMHLPDYLQYKTVFFR
;
A
#
# COMPACT_ATOMS: atom_id res chain seq x y z
N GLN A 1 -28.26 31.90 -11.88
CA GLN A 1 -26.99 31.15 -11.74
C GLN A 1 -26.98 30.07 -12.80
N LEU A 2 -25.87 29.94 -13.53
CA LEU A 2 -25.67 28.94 -14.58
C LEU A 2 -25.79 27.53 -13.98
N GLU A 3 -26.33 26.58 -14.75
CA GLU A 3 -26.67 25.23 -14.27
C GLU A 3 -25.42 24.43 -13.87
N GLU A 4 -24.34 24.61 -14.62
CA GLU A 4 -22.99 24.11 -14.33
C GLU A 4 -22.45 24.56 -12.96
N PHE A 5 -22.78 25.78 -12.53
CA PHE A 5 -22.33 26.32 -11.24
C PHE A 5 -23.08 25.66 -10.06
N LYS A 6 -24.35 25.31 -10.27
CA LYS A 6 -25.15 24.58 -9.28
C LYS A 6 -24.69 23.13 -9.15
N LEU A 7 -24.37 22.47 -10.26
CA LEU A 7 -23.79 21.12 -10.29
C LEU A 7 -22.45 21.06 -9.55
N PHE A 8 -21.58 22.07 -9.75
CA PHE A 8 -20.31 22.14 -9.06
C PHE A 8 -20.46 22.32 -7.53
N LEU A 9 -21.40 23.16 -7.09
CA LEU A 9 -21.58 23.49 -5.67
C LEU A 9 -22.47 22.48 -4.91
N ASP A 10 -23.36 21.78 -5.60
CA ASP A 10 -24.26 20.76 -5.07
C ASP A 10 -24.19 19.44 -5.88
N PRO A 11 -23.01 18.79 -5.95
CA PRO A 11 -22.79 17.64 -6.82
C PRO A 11 -23.56 16.38 -6.41
N TYR A 12 -24.09 16.34 -5.18
CA TYR A 12 -24.75 15.18 -4.58
C TYR A 12 -26.22 15.43 -4.26
N ARG A 13 -26.84 16.36 -4.99
CA ARG A 13 -28.24 16.77 -4.77
C ARG A 13 -29.22 15.59 -4.67
N ASN A 14 -28.99 14.55 -5.47
CA ASN A 14 -29.87 13.38 -5.57
C ASN A 14 -29.46 12.21 -4.66
N GLY A 15 -28.43 12.39 -3.83
CA GLY A 15 -27.91 11.35 -2.94
C GLY A 15 -26.39 11.28 -2.98
N LEU A 16 -25.82 10.68 -1.93
CA LEU A 16 -24.40 10.42 -1.83
C LEU A 16 -24.05 9.11 -2.58
N PRO A 17 -23.20 9.14 -3.63
CA PRO A 17 -22.80 7.92 -4.32
C PRO A 17 -22.02 6.98 -3.38
N PRO A 18 -22.17 5.64 -3.51
CA PRO A 18 -21.47 4.68 -2.63
C PRO A 18 -19.95 4.86 -2.59
N ALA A 19 -19.32 5.15 -3.73
CA ALA A 19 -17.88 5.40 -3.78
C ALA A 19 -17.45 6.63 -2.96
N VAL A 20 -18.29 7.68 -2.93
CA VAL A 20 -18.02 8.89 -2.14
C VAL A 20 -18.34 8.66 -0.66
N GLU A 21 -19.36 7.85 -0.35
CA GLU A 21 -19.64 7.39 1.03
C GLU A 21 -18.48 6.57 1.60
N GLN A 22 -17.84 5.74 0.77
CA GLN A 22 -16.62 5.04 1.16
C GLN A 22 -15.46 5.99 1.39
N GLN A 23 -15.24 6.99 0.54
CA GLN A 23 -14.20 8.02 0.77
C GLN A 23 -14.43 8.78 2.08
N LEU A 24 -15.68 9.15 2.37
CA LEU A 24 -16.06 9.78 3.64
C LEU A 24 -15.75 8.86 4.83
N THR A 25 -16.08 7.56 4.70
CA THR A 25 -15.80 6.54 5.71
C THR A 25 -14.30 6.41 5.98
N ASP A 26 -13.50 6.25 4.92
CA ASP A 26 -12.04 6.18 5.00
C ASP A 26 -11.46 7.40 5.71
N ARG A 27 -11.98 8.60 5.43
CA ARG A 27 -11.53 9.84 6.07
C ARG A 27 -11.88 9.92 7.55
N TYR A 28 -13.06 9.46 7.94
CA TYR A 28 -13.43 9.37 9.36
C TYR A 28 -12.54 8.38 10.11
N VAL A 29 -12.26 7.22 9.52
CA VAL A 29 -11.35 6.23 10.10
C VAL A 29 -9.96 6.80 10.28
N GLU A 30 -9.41 7.48 9.27
CA GLU A 30 -8.11 8.15 9.36
C GLU A 30 -8.05 9.15 10.54
N LEU A 31 -9.03 10.05 10.64
CA LEU A 31 -9.08 11.06 11.69
C LEU A 31 -9.24 10.45 13.08
N PHE A 32 -10.17 9.51 13.25
CA PHE A 32 -10.41 8.92 14.56
C PHE A 32 -9.30 7.95 14.98
N ASN A 33 -8.58 7.32 14.05
CA ASN A 33 -7.35 6.60 14.37
C ASN A 33 -6.31 7.54 14.96
N LEU A 34 -6.12 8.71 14.36
CA LEU A 34 -5.21 9.73 14.90
C LEU A 34 -5.67 10.21 16.29
N PHE A 35 -6.95 10.51 16.48
CA PHE A 35 -7.48 10.92 17.77
C PHE A 35 -7.28 9.84 18.84
N TYR A 36 -7.53 8.58 18.48
CA TYR A 36 -7.34 7.46 19.37
C TYR A 36 -5.85 7.23 19.69
N ALA A 37 -4.96 7.38 18.72
CA ALA A 37 -3.51 7.29 18.95
C ALA A 37 -3.02 8.39 19.92
N LYS A 38 -3.64 9.58 19.89
CA LYS A 38 -3.34 10.71 20.78
C LYS A 38 -4.28 10.82 21.98
N ARG A 39 -4.96 9.73 22.37
CA ARG A 39 -5.95 9.74 23.46
C ARG A 39 -5.38 10.04 24.84
N ASP A 40 -4.06 10.00 25.00
CA ASP A 40 -3.35 10.47 26.20
C ASP A 40 -3.24 12.01 26.26
N LYS A 41 -3.50 12.69 25.13
CA LYS A 41 -3.49 14.16 24.97
C LYS A 41 -4.86 14.75 24.59
N ILE A 42 -5.84 13.92 24.26
CA ILE A 42 -7.16 14.34 23.78
C ILE A 42 -8.23 13.77 24.71
N ASP A 43 -8.87 14.64 25.49
CA ASP A 43 -9.93 14.23 26.43
C ASP A 43 -11.25 13.90 25.72
N ARG A 44 -11.60 14.64 24.65
CA ARG A 44 -12.87 14.49 23.95
C ARG A 44 -12.83 15.00 22.52
N VAL A 45 -13.52 14.29 21.63
CA VAL A 45 -13.86 14.75 20.27
C VAL A 45 -15.37 15.06 20.23
N THR A 46 -15.73 16.29 19.85
CA THR A 46 -17.13 16.73 19.75
C THR A 46 -17.50 16.98 18.30
N MET A 47 -18.61 16.40 17.83
CA MET A 47 -19.17 16.68 16.51
C MET A 47 -20.21 17.80 16.58
N TRP A 48 -20.14 18.73 15.62
CA TRP A 48 -21.09 19.82 15.47
C TRP A 48 -22.19 19.41 14.49
N GLY A 49 -23.12 18.59 14.99
CA GLY A 49 -24.24 18.03 14.25
C GLY A 49 -24.32 16.51 14.36
N LEU A 50 -25.53 15.99 14.50
CA LEU A 50 -25.78 14.55 14.62
C LEU A 50 -25.97 13.89 13.26
N HIS A 51 -26.84 14.46 12.43
CA HIS A 51 -27.22 13.90 11.14
C HIS A 51 -27.11 14.93 10.03
N ASP A 52 -27.00 14.49 8.78
CA ASP A 52 -26.79 15.33 7.60
C ASP A 52 -27.72 16.54 7.45
N GLY A 53 -28.93 16.47 8.01
CA GLY A 53 -29.88 17.59 8.02
C GLY A 53 -29.40 18.79 8.84
N MET A 54 -28.45 18.58 9.76
CA MET A 54 -27.84 19.61 10.61
C MET A 54 -26.56 20.21 10.02
N SER A 55 -26.14 19.78 8.83
CA SER A 55 -24.95 20.34 8.21
C SER A 55 -25.14 21.84 7.95
N TRP A 56 -24.21 22.66 8.43
CA TRP A 56 -24.19 24.10 8.17
C TRP A 56 -24.08 24.45 6.67
N LYS A 57 -23.68 23.48 5.83
CA LYS A 57 -23.64 23.61 4.37
C LYS A 57 -24.97 23.32 3.69
N ASN A 58 -26.00 22.91 4.41
CA ASN A 58 -27.34 22.83 3.83
C ASN A 58 -27.81 24.24 3.47
N ASP A 59 -28.48 24.38 2.33
CA ASP A 59 -28.99 25.66 1.81
C ASP A 59 -27.93 26.75 1.52
N TYR A 60 -26.64 26.45 1.69
CA TYR A 60 -25.53 27.38 1.47
C TYR A 60 -24.42 26.78 0.57
N PRO A 61 -23.93 27.49 -0.46
CA PRO A 61 -24.30 28.83 -0.90
C PRO A 61 -25.48 28.84 -1.91
N VAL A 62 -26.08 27.68 -2.18
CA VAL A 62 -27.20 27.52 -3.11
C VAL A 62 -28.45 27.12 -2.32
N PRO A 63 -29.59 27.83 -2.47
CA PRO A 63 -30.84 27.45 -1.83
C PRO A 63 -31.26 26.02 -2.19
N GLY A 64 -31.65 25.22 -1.19
CA GLY A 64 -32.04 23.82 -1.36
C GLY A 64 -30.89 22.82 -1.44
N ARG A 65 -29.63 23.26 -1.23
CA ARG A 65 -28.45 22.38 -1.25
C ARG A 65 -28.53 21.30 -0.17
N ILE A 66 -28.16 20.07 -0.54
CA ILE A 66 -28.10 18.93 0.38
C ILE A 66 -26.64 18.51 0.59
N ASN A 67 -26.22 18.40 1.85
CA ASN A 67 -24.88 17.91 2.19
C ASN A 67 -24.94 16.62 3.01
N TYR A 68 -23.87 15.80 2.94
CA TYR A 68 -23.79 14.49 3.59
C TYR A 68 -22.55 14.25 4.47
N PRO A 69 -22.05 15.23 5.27
CA PRO A 69 -20.74 15.10 5.89
C PRO A 69 -20.78 14.34 7.23
N LEU A 70 -21.95 14.11 7.82
CA LEU A 70 -22.08 13.62 9.20
C LEU A 70 -22.23 12.10 9.26
N LEU A 71 -22.06 11.53 10.45
CA LEU A 71 -22.07 10.07 10.66
C LEU A 71 -23.45 9.42 10.48
N PHE A 72 -24.53 10.21 10.57
CA PHE A 72 -25.89 9.73 10.42
C PHE A 72 -26.57 10.37 9.21
N ARG A 73 -27.37 9.58 8.51
CA ARG A 73 -28.24 10.04 7.43
C ARG A 73 -29.37 10.89 7.99
N ARG A 74 -30.10 11.61 7.13
CA ARG A 74 -31.20 12.51 7.52
C ARG A 74 -32.32 11.80 8.30
N ASP A 75 -32.55 10.53 8.01
CA ASP A 75 -33.49 9.65 8.71
C ASP A 75 -32.93 9.09 10.04
N LYS A 76 -31.74 9.55 10.45
CA LYS A 76 -31.00 9.15 11.66
C LYS A 76 -30.47 7.71 11.64
N THR A 77 -30.44 7.06 10.48
CA THR A 77 -29.73 5.78 10.34
C THR A 77 -28.22 6.01 10.29
N PRO A 78 -27.39 5.12 10.88
CA PRO A 78 -25.95 5.26 10.83
C PRO A 78 -25.40 5.00 9.42
N LYS A 79 -24.38 5.78 9.02
CA LYS A 79 -23.57 5.50 7.82
C LYS A 79 -22.47 4.47 8.16
N PRO A 80 -21.85 3.82 7.15
CA PRO A 80 -20.71 2.92 7.37
C PRO A 80 -19.59 3.54 8.21
N ALA A 81 -19.37 4.85 8.06
CA ALA A 81 -18.43 5.62 8.87
C ALA A 81 -18.66 5.49 10.39
N PHE A 82 -19.91 5.47 10.86
CA PHE A 82 -20.24 5.36 12.29
C PHE A 82 -19.76 4.02 12.86
N ASP A 83 -20.07 2.92 12.18
CA ASP A 83 -19.67 1.59 12.62
C ASP A 83 -18.15 1.42 12.51
N ALA A 84 -17.54 1.95 11.45
CA ALA A 84 -16.10 1.93 11.25
C ALA A 84 -15.34 2.64 12.39
N ILE A 85 -15.79 3.83 12.83
CA ILE A 85 -15.12 4.53 13.93
C ILE A 85 -15.36 3.88 15.30
N ARG A 86 -16.53 3.23 15.50
CA ARG A 86 -16.78 2.45 16.72
C ARG A 86 -15.82 1.26 16.85
N GLY A 87 -15.41 0.70 15.71
CA GLY A 87 -14.43 -0.38 15.63
C GLY A 87 -12.99 0.05 15.89
N ILE A 88 -12.67 1.34 16.04
CA ILE A 88 -11.26 1.80 16.09
C ILE A 88 -10.45 1.21 17.23
N ARG A 89 -11.05 0.98 18.41
CA ARG A 89 -10.35 0.30 19.49
C ARG A 89 -9.94 -1.14 19.14
N GLN A 90 -10.78 -1.85 18.37
CA GLN A 90 -10.49 -3.19 17.87
C GLN A 90 -9.53 -3.14 16.67
N LEU A 91 -9.67 -2.16 15.78
CA LEU A 91 -8.72 -1.93 14.67
C LEU A 91 -7.32 -1.57 15.17
N ALA A 92 -7.21 -0.78 16.25
CA ALA A 92 -5.95 -0.41 16.88
C ALA A 92 -5.30 -1.60 17.62
N ALA A 93 -6.10 -2.51 18.15
CA ALA A 93 -5.63 -3.77 18.71
C ALA A 93 -5.28 -4.82 17.62
N ALA A 94 -5.92 -4.71 16.45
CA ALA A 94 -5.62 -5.50 15.25
C ALA A 94 -4.53 -4.86 14.37
N SER A 95 -4.05 -3.66 14.71
CA SER A 95 -2.95 -2.96 14.03
C SER A 95 -1.59 -3.17 14.73
N THR A 96 -1.48 -4.21 15.56
CA THR A 96 -0.19 -4.85 15.76
C THR A 96 0.08 -5.67 14.50
N PRO A 97 1.26 -5.57 13.87
CA PRO A 97 1.64 -6.47 12.79
C PRO A 97 1.25 -7.91 13.14
N SER A 98 0.33 -8.47 12.36
CA SER A 98 -0.21 -9.82 12.56
C SER A 98 0.86 -10.88 12.34
N SER A 99 1.88 -10.54 11.56
CA SER A 99 2.95 -11.43 11.13
C SER A 99 4.32 -10.72 11.15
N TRP A 100 5.35 -11.46 11.53
CA TRP A 100 6.75 -11.05 11.39
C TRP A 100 7.61 -12.28 11.12
N TYR A 101 8.79 -12.05 10.56
CA TYR A 101 9.75 -13.09 10.22
C TYR A 101 11.15 -12.70 10.71
N ARG A 102 11.94 -13.71 11.08
CA ARG A 102 13.33 -13.51 11.51
C ARG A 102 14.29 -14.00 10.44
N VAL A 103 15.32 -13.22 10.16
CA VAL A 103 16.47 -13.62 9.35
C VAL A 103 17.72 -13.34 10.18
N GLY A 104 18.25 -14.31 10.91
CA GLY A 104 19.35 -14.08 11.84
C GLY A 104 19.00 -12.99 12.87
N GLY A 105 19.75 -11.90 12.87
CA GLY A 105 19.55 -10.69 13.68
C GLY A 105 18.53 -9.69 13.14
N TYR A 106 17.89 -9.95 12.00
CA TYR A 106 16.82 -9.13 11.45
C TYR A 106 15.45 -9.56 11.94
N GLU A 107 14.61 -8.58 12.27
CA GLU A 107 13.18 -8.70 12.48
C GLU A 107 12.46 -7.99 11.32
N VAL A 108 11.62 -8.71 10.59
CA VAL A 108 10.88 -8.20 9.43
C VAL A 108 9.40 -8.24 9.73
N PHE A 109 8.76 -7.08 9.85
CA PHE A 109 7.34 -6.94 10.19
C PHE A 109 6.52 -6.59 8.95
N GLU A 110 5.39 -7.27 8.77
CA GLU A 110 4.39 -6.90 7.77
C GLU A 110 3.62 -5.67 8.23
N LEU A 111 3.59 -4.63 7.39
CA LEU A 111 2.78 -3.45 7.57
C LEU A 111 1.59 -3.49 6.58
N ASN A 112 0.57 -4.29 6.92
CA ASN A 112 -0.63 -4.47 6.08
C ASN A 112 -1.50 -3.19 6.06
N GLU A 113 -1.52 -2.50 4.92
CA GLU A 113 -2.35 -1.30 4.70
C GLU A 113 -3.80 -1.66 4.41
N ARG A 114 -4.00 -2.77 3.71
CA ARG A 114 -5.30 -3.24 3.25
C ARG A 114 -5.23 -4.73 2.95
N SER A 115 -6.23 -5.48 3.39
CA SER A 115 -6.59 -6.79 2.86
C SER A 115 -7.97 -6.71 2.21
N GLY A 116 -8.21 -7.48 1.16
CA GLY A 116 -9.51 -7.55 0.51
C GLY A 116 -9.51 -8.38 -0.75
N LYS A 117 -10.47 -8.09 -1.63
CA LYS A 117 -10.61 -8.76 -2.92
C LYS A 117 -10.05 -7.90 -4.05
N GLY A 118 -9.24 -8.51 -4.92
CA GLY A 118 -8.90 -8.02 -6.24
C GLY A 118 -9.92 -8.49 -7.28
N ALA A 119 -10.03 -7.78 -8.40
CA ALA A 119 -10.96 -8.12 -9.48
C ALA A 119 -10.24 -8.89 -10.59
N LEU A 120 -10.86 -9.95 -11.12
CA LEU A 120 -10.31 -10.76 -12.21
C LEU A 120 -9.92 -9.92 -13.44
N GLY A 121 -10.62 -8.81 -13.68
CA GLY A 121 -10.39 -7.93 -14.82
C GLY A 121 -8.99 -7.31 -14.89
N ILE A 122 -8.19 -7.36 -13.81
CA ILE A 122 -6.79 -6.92 -13.85
C ILE A 122 -5.87 -7.92 -14.57
N LEU A 123 -6.27 -9.19 -14.65
CA LEU A 123 -5.46 -10.25 -15.26
C LEU A 123 -5.67 -10.27 -16.78
N ILE A 124 -4.64 -10.69 -17.50
CA ILE A 124 -4.63 -10.76 -18.97
C ILE A 124 -4.91 -12.20 -19.41
N ASN A 125 -5.89 -12.40 -20.29
CA ASN A 125 -6.17 -13.66 -21.00
C ASN A 125 -6.30 -14.90 -20.08
N VAL A 126 -6.99 -14.77 -18.95
CA VAL A 126 -7.20 -15.91 -18.02
C VAL A 126 -8.15 -16.93 -18.66
N PRO A 127 -7.78 -18.22 -18.78
CA PRO A 127 -8.67 -19.25 -19.31
C PRO A 127 -9.90 -19.48 -18.42
N ASP A 128 -11.07 -19.75 -19.01
CA ASP A 128 -12.32 -20.01 -18.28
C ASP A 128 -12.19 -21.12 -17.23
N SER A 129 -11.39 -22.15 -17.50
CA SER A 129 -11.11 -23.25 -16.55
C SER A 129 -10.36 -22.77 -15.31
N VAL A 130 -9.43 -21.83 -15.47
CA VAL A 130 -8.69 -21.20 -14.37
C VAL A 130 -9.63 -20.31 -13.57
N VAL A 131 -10.49 -19.52 -14.23
CA VAL A 131 -11.50 -18.69 -13.56
C VAL A 131 -12.44 -19.55 -12.72
N ALA A 132 -13.01 -20.62 -13.31
CA ALA A 132 -13.93 -21.51 -12.61
C ALA A 132 -13.30 -22.18 -11.37
N THR A 133 -12.01 -22.46 -11.41
CA THR A 133 -11.28 -23.13 -10.32
C THR A 133 -10.87 -22.17 -9.21
N TYR A 134 -10.33 -21.01 -9.57
CA TYR A 134 -9.61 -20.14 -8.61
C TYR A 134 -10.32 -18.80 -8.32
N ALA A 135 -11.26 -18.38 -9.17
CA ALA A 135 -12.01 -17.13 -9.02
C ALA A 135 -13.44 -17.24 -9.56
N PRO A 136 -14.27 -18.18 -9.05
CA PRO A 136 -15.62 -18.43 -9.56
C PRO A 136 -16.57 -17.22 -9.40
N ASP A 137 -16.29 -16.32 -8.45
CA ASP A 137 -17.00 -15.05 -8.25
C ASP A 137 -16.31 -13.87 -8.95
N SER A 138 -15.34 -14.14 -9.84
CA SER A 138 -14.50 -13.14 -10.52
C SER A 138 -13.66 -12.26 -9.58
N THR A 139 -13.34 -12.76 -8.38
CA THR A 139 -12.44 -12.11 -7.43
C THR A 139 -11.37 -13.05 -6.89
N PHE A 140 -10.33 -12.50 -6.28
CA PHE A 140 -9.28 -13.25 -5.57
C PHE A 140 -8.80 -12.46 -4.36
N ASP A 141 -8.21 -13.14 -3.37
CA ASP A 141 -7.63 -12.46 -2.21
C ASP A 141 -6.39 -11.65 -2.60
N ASN A 142 -6.33 -10.41 -2.14
CA ASN A 142 -5.29 -9.45 -2.43
C ASN A 142 -5.03 -8.58 -1.19
N ALA A 143 -3.80 -8.09 -1.07
CA ALA A 143 -3.42 -7.17 -0.01
C ALA A 143 -2.59 -5.99 -0.56
N VAL A 144 -2.28 -5.03 0.29
CA VAL A 144 -1.24 -4.01 0.06
C VAL A 144 -0.41 -3.94 1.34
N ASN A 145 0.86 -4.30 1.22
CA ASN A 145 1.78 -4.49 2.34
C ASN A 145 3.08 -3.69 2.14
N ALA A 146 3.47 -2.93 3.14
CA ALA A 146 4.86 -2.49 3.29
C ALA A 146 5.59 -3.40 4.29
N PHE A 147 6.90 -3.30 4.39
CA PHE A 147 7.68 -4.08 5.36
C PHE A 147 8.60 -3.19 6.19
N LEU A 148 8.57 -3.34 7.50
CA LEU A 148 9.57 -2.74 8.39
C LEU A 148 10.64 -3.78 8.69
N VAL A 149 11.89 -3.44 8.44
CA VAL A 149 13.04 -4.30 8.70
C VAL A 149 13.86 -3.67 9.81
N LYS A 150 14.18 -4.42 10.85
CA LYS A 150 14.95 -3.95 12.00
C LYS A 150 16.12 -4.87 12.29
N LYS A 151 17.29 -4.31 12.59
CA LYS A 151 18.46 -5.03 13.13
C LYS A 151 19.17 -4.16 14.17
N GLY A 152 19.04 -4.53 15.44
CA GLY A 152 19.46 -3.65 16.54
C GLY A 152 18.74 -2.30 16.46
N ASP A 153 19.49 -1.20 16.40
CA ASP A 153 18.97 0.16 16.25
C ASP A 153 18.76 0.58 14.79
N LYS A 154 19.13 -0.28 13.83
CA LYS A 154 18.96 0.00 12.41
C LYS A 154 17.55 -0.33 11.95
N VAL A 155 16.92 0.58 11.21
CA VAL A 155 15.54 0.47 10.72
C VAL A 155 15.46 0.87 9.26
N TRP A 156 14.87 -0.02 8.46
CA TRP A 156 14.51 0.20 7.07
C TRP A 156 13.02 0.00 6.87
N VAL A 157 12.49 0.62 5.83
CA VAL A 157 11.12 0.40 5.36
C VAL A 157 11.19 0.03 3.88
N ILE A 158 10.63 -1.11 3.49
CA ILE A 158 10.50 -1.52 2.09
C ILE A 158 9.08 -1.20 1.64
N ASP A 159 8.98 -0.29 0.67
CA ASP A 159 7.75 0.37 0.22
C ASP A 159 6.95 1.05 1.35
N THR A 160 5.93 1.83 1.01
CA THR A 160 5.20 2.67 1.99
C THR A 160 3.68 2.59 1.89
N GLY A 161 3.17 1.66 1.08
CA GLY A 161 1.73 1.48 0.94
C GLY A 161 1.04 2.70 0.32
N PHE A 162 -0.26 2.83 0.62
CA PHE A 162 -1.02 4.04 0.34
C PHE A 162 -0.76 5.16 1.36
N GLY A 163 0.08 4.93 2.37
CA GLY A 163 0.31 5.89 3.46
C GLY A 163 -0.86 6.00 4.44
N ARG A 164 -1.72 4.98 4.55
CA ARG A 164 -2.92 5.01 5.42
C ARG A 164 -2.63 4.49 6.83
N LYS A 165 -2.15 3.26 6.95
CA LYS A 165 -1.94 2.55 8.21
C LYS A 165 -0.46 2.39 8.60
N VAL A 166 0.46 2.52 7.65
CA VAL A 166 1.90 2.27 7.79
C VAL A 166 2.46 2.97 9.03
N PHE A 167 2.09 4.24 9.25
CA PHE A 167 2.53 5.01 10.42
C PHE A 167 1.93 4.53 11.74
N THR A 168 0.67 4.09 11.73
CA THR A 168 0.03 3.52 12.94
C THR A 168 0.62 2.16 13.29
N LEU A 169 0.97 1.35 12.28
CA LEU A 169 1.62 0.06 12.44
C LEU A 169 3.08 0.22 12.92
N MET A 170 3.80 1.23 12.42
CA MET A 170 5.11 1.58 12.93
C MET A 170 5.06 2.07 14.39
N ASP A 171 4.09 2.94 14.71
CA ASP A 171 3.89 3.44 16.08
C ASP A 171 3.53 2.31 17.06
N SER A 172 2.77 1.30 16.62
CA SER A 172 2.46 0.12 17.44
C SER A 172 3.68 -0.77 17.71
N LEU A 173 4.71 -0.69 16.86
CA LEU A 173 6.05 -1.26 17.08
C LEU A 173 6.99 -0.33 17.87
N GLY A 174 6.52 0.86 18.27
CA GLY A 174 7.34 1.87 18.94
C GLY A 174 8.37 2.54 18.04
N ILE A 175 8.21 2.45 16.71
CA ILE A 175 9.12 3.02 15.72
C ILE A 175 8.52 4.28 15.12
N LYS A 176 9.27 5.39 15.21
CA LYS A 176 8.91 6.66 14.59
C LYS A 176 9.54 6.79 13.20
N PRO A 177 8.93 7.54 12.27
CA PRO A 177 9.50 7.75 10.93
C PRO A 177 10.92 8.34 10.93
N GLU A 178 11.28 9.14 11.94
CA GLU A 178 12.61 9.72 12.08
C GLU A 178 13.70 8.70 12.45
N GLN A 179 13.32 7.48 12.85
CA GLN A 179 14.26 6.39 13.16
C GLN A 179 14.62 5.57 11.90
N VAL A 180 13.83 5.70 10.83
CA VAL A 180 14.06 5.01 9.57
C VAL A 180 15.29 5.61 8.88
N GLN A 181 16.28 4.78 8.61
CA GLN A 181 17.51 5.18 7.93
C GLN A 181 17.34 5.20 6.42
N GLN A 182 16.62 4.23 5.87
CA GLN A 182 16.37 4.13 4.44
C GLN A 182 14.95 3.64 4.17
N VAL A 183 14.34 4.25 3.16
CA VAL A 183 13.16 3.71 2.50
C VAL A 183 13.61 3.07 1.20
N LEU A 184 13.40 1.77 1.06
CA LEU A 184 13.81 0.95 -0.07
C LEU A 184 12.58 0.72 -0.96
N LEU A 185 12.61 1.24 -2.19
CA LEU A 185 11.49 1.10 -3.12
C LEU A 185 11.70 -0.07 -4.07
N THR A 186 10.71 -0.95 -4.17
CA THR A 186 10.65 -1.98 -5.22
C THR A 186 10.39 -1.34 -6.57
N HIS A 187 9.46 -0.37 -6.61
CA HIS A 187 9.12 0.45 -7.77
C HIS A 187 8.28 1.67 -7.34
N MET A 188 7.83 2.52 -8.29
CA MET A 188 7.11 3.77 -7.96
C MET A 188 5.60 3.82 -8.26
N HIS A 189 4.88 2.69 -8.27
CA HIS A 189 3.41 2.77 -8.31
C HIS A 189 2.85 3.39 -7.02
N GLY A 190 1.66 3.99 -7.12
CA GLY A 190 1.08 4.85 -6.09
C GLY A 190 0.84 4.17 -4.74
N ASP A 191 0.62 2.86 -4.76
CA ASP A 191 0.48 1.97 -3.60
C ASP A 191 1.81 1.52 -2.98
N HIS A 192 2.95 1.91 -3.56
CA HIS A 192 4.29 1.72 -2.99
C HIS A 192 4.84 3.03 -2.44
N ILE A 193 4.46 4.16 -3.05
CA ILE A 193 5.00 5.49 -2.73
C ILE A 193 4.04 6.40 -1.96
N GLY A 194 2.80 5.94 -1.71
CA GLY A 194 1.74 6.74 -1.12
C GLY A 194 2.05 7.23 0.30
N GLY A 195 2.93 6.54 1.02
CA GLY A 195 3.41 6.93 2.34
C GLY A 195 4.67 7.79 2.34
N LEU A 196 5.18 8.29 1.21
CA LEU A 196 6.42 9.08 1.20
C LEU A 196 6.23 10.57 1.46
N VAL A 197 5.14 11.16 0.96
CA VAL A 197 4.89 12.61 0.98
C VAL A 197 3.42 12.89 1.26
N ARG A 198 3.15 13.88 2.12
CA ARG A 198 1.81 14.44 2.33
C ARG A 198 1.91 15.95 2.45
N ASP A 199 1.03 16.68 1.77
CA ASP A 199 1.01 18.15 1.78
C ASP A 199 2.40 18.76 1.49
N ASN A 200 3.11 18.20 0.51
CA ASN A 200 4.50 18.54 0.13
C ASN A 200 5.55 18.40 1.25
N SER A 201 5.24 17.67 2.31
CA SER A 201 6.15 17.37 3.41
C SER A 201 6.57 15.90 3.36
N LEU A 202 7.86 15.65 3.62
CA LEU A 202 8.40 14.29 3.71
C LEU A 202 7.85 13.60 4.96
N LEU A 203 7.32 12.39 4.80
CA LEU A 203 6.85 11.58 5.94
C LEU A 203 7.97 10.76 6.59
N PHE A 204 9.08 10.53 5.87
CA PHE A 204 10.32 9.94 6.39
C PHE A 204 11.48 10.95 6.27
N PRO A 205 11.50 12.02 7.10
CA PRO A 205 12.32 13.20 6.84
C PRO A 205 13.83 12.98 6.97
N LYS A 206 14.28 11.89 7.60
CA LYS A 206 15.71 11.56 7.78
C LYS A 206 16.19 10.39 6.93
N ALA A 207 15.27 9.68 6.27
CA ALA A 207 15.59 8.45 5.57
C ALA A 207 16.15 8.74 4.18
N SER A 208 17.23 8.09 3.76
CA SER A 208 17.57 8.07 2.34
C SER A 208 16.49 7.31 1.56
N LEU A 209 16.10 7.82 0.41
CA LEU A 209 15.22 7.10 -0.50
C LEU A 209 16.06 6.31 -1.50
N VAL A 210 15.92 5.00 -1.51
CA VAL A 210 16.67 4.10 -2.39
C VAL A 210 15.73 3.61 -3.48
N LEU A 211 16.11 3.83 -4.73
CA LEU A 211 15.33 3.48 -5.92
C LEU A 211 16.26 2.95 -6.99
N SER A 212 15.92 1.91 -7.76
CA SER A 212 16.84 1.45 -8.82
C SER A 212 17.10 2.57 -9.85
N SER A 213 18.31 2.63 -10.40
CA SER A 213 18.68 3.61 -11.44
C SER A 213 17.75 3.59 -12.65
N LYS A 214 17.30 2.40 -13.05
CA LYS A 214 16.39 2.18 -14.17
C LYS A 214 14.98 2.68 -13.87
N GLU A 215 14.54 2.51 -12.63
CA GLU A 215 13.24 3.01 -12.17
C GLU A 215 13.24 4.54 -12.10
N PHE A 216 14.31 5.13 -11.55
CA PHE A 216 14.51 6.58 -11.57
C PHE A 216 14.45 7.15 -13.00
N ALA A 217 15.18 6.54 -13.94
CA ALA A 217 15.21 6.97 -15.33
C ALA A 217 13.81 6.88 -15.99
N TYR A 218 13.09 5.79 -15.76
CA TYR A 218 11.75 5.60 -16.28
C TYR A 218 10.78 6.68 -15.77
N TRP A 219 10.63 6.81 -14.44
CA TRP A 219 9.63 7.72 -13.86
C TRP A 219 9.96 9.20 -14.11
N SER A 220 11.25 9.57 -14.13
CA SER A 220 11.68 10.92 -14.48
C SER A 220 11.35 11.30 -15.93
N SER A 221 11.15 10.31 -16.81
CA SER A 221 10.83 10.52 -18.23
C SER A 221 9.33 10.61 -18.54
N GLN A 222 8.45 10.19 -17.62
CA GLN A 222 7.01 10.07 -17.86
C GLN A 222 6.23 11.41 -17.83
N GLY A 223 6.87 12.52 -17.49
CA GLY A 223 6.25 13.85 -17.46
C GLY A 223 5.05 13.94 -16.51
N GLU A 224 3.95 14.57 -16.94
CA GLU A 224 2.76 14.78 -16.10
C GLU A 224 2.07 13.48 -15.66
N ARG A 225 2.19 12.40 -16.45
CA ARG A 225 1.63 11.08 -16.09
C ARG A 225 2.22 10.50 -14.81
N ALA A 226 3.39 10.98 -14.42
CA ALA A 226 4.11 10.61 -13.21
C ALA A 226 4.17 11.73 -12.17
N ALA A 227 3.21 12.65 -12.15
CA ALA A 227 3.25 13.84 -11.26
C ALA A 227 3.56 13.51 -9.79
N ALA A 228 2.95 12.45 -9.24
CA ALA A 228 3.21 12.00 -7.86
C ALA A 228 4.66 11.53 -7.67
N ALA A 229 5.13 10.61 -8.52
CA ALA A 229 6.50 10.11 -8.49
C ALA A 229 7.52 11.24 -8.68
N ASN A 230 7.30 12.13 -9.65
CA ASN A 230 8.16 13.29 -9.90
C ASN A 230 8.22 14.26 -8.72
N ASN A 231 7.10 14.48 -8.02
CA ASN A 231 7.09 15.30 -6.80
C ASN A 231 7.94 14.65 -5.69
N ILE A 232 7.82 13.33 -5.51
CA ILE A 232 8.64 12.58 -4.55
C ILE A 232 10.12 12.68 -4.90
N LEU A 233 10.52 12.41 -6.16
CA LEU A 233 11.91 12.50 -6.59
C LEU A 233 12.48 13.91 -6.38
N LYS A 234 11.67 14.95 -6.63
CA LYS A 234 12.05 16.34 -6.38
C LYS A 234 12.27 16.62 -4.90
N LEU A 235 11.36 16.19 -4.02
CA LEU A 235 11.44 16.46 -2.58
C LEU A 235 12.56 15.64 -1.90
N TYR A 236 12.78 14.41 -2.33
CA TYR A 236 13.85 13.54 -1.83
C TYR A 236 15.22 13.78 -2.51
N LYS A 237 15.35 14.75 -3.42
CA LYS A 237 16.58 14.95 -4.23
C LYS A 237 17.89 14.98 -3.41
N GLY A 238 17.87 15.53 -2.20
CA GLY A 238 19.05 15.61 -1.32
C GLY A 238 19.40 14.31 -0.59
N GLN A 239 18.51 13.32 -0.60
CA GLN A 239 18.65 12.05 0.11
C GLN A 239 18.31 10.84 -0.80
N LEU A 240 18.30 11.05 -2.11
CA LEU A 240 17.98 10.02 -3.12
C LEU A 240 19.24 9.24 -3.50
N MET A 241 19.14 7.92 -3.51
CA MET A 241 20.18 6.99 -3.94
C MET A 241 19.66 6.11 -5.07
N THR A 242 20.41 6.01 -6.17
CA THR A 242 20.00 5.25 -7.36
C THR A 242 20.99 4.17 -7.78
N PRO A 243 21.12 3.07 -7.02
CA PRO A 243 22.05 1.99 -7.33
C PRO A 243 21.60 1.15 -8.54
N ASN A 244 22.54 0.40 -9.11
CA ASN A 244 22.27 -0.64 -10.10
C ASN A 244 22.13 -2.01 -9.39
N PRO A 245 21.06 -2.79 -9.61
CA PRO A 245 20.78 -4.01 -8.84
C PRO A 245 21.65 -5.23 -9.21
N HIS A 246 22.34 -5.22 -10.35
CA HIS A 246 22.91 -6.42 -10.99
C HIS A 246 24.07 -7.13 -10.27
N GLN A 247 24.55 -6.62 -9.13
CA GLN A 247 25.77 -7.16 -8.54
C GLN A 247 25.53 -8.21 -7.45
N LEU A 248 24.28 -8.40 -6.97
CA LEU A 248 24.01 -9.14 -5.71
C LEU A 248 24.97 -8.73 -4.57
N THR A 249 25.58 -7.56 -4.69
CA THR A 249 26.50 -7.02 -3.71
C THR A 249 25.67 -6.52 -2.55
N ASP A 250 26.28 -6.51 -1.38
CA ASP A 250 25.77 -5.78 -0.22
C ASP A 250 25.97 -4.26 -0.43
N ALA A 251 25.57 -3.75 -1.60
CA ALA A 251 25.76 -2.35 -2.01
C ALA A 251 24.89 -1.39 -1.18
N LEU A 252 23.82 -1.90 -0.56
CA LEU A 252 23.02 -1.18 0.42
C LEU A 252 23.64 -1.26 1.83
N GLY A 253 24.50 -2.26 2.05
CA GLY A 253 25.09 -2.58 3.34
C GLY A 253 24.16 -3.40 4.22
N ASP A 254 24.76 -4.12 5.18
CA ASP A 254 24.04 -4.90 6.17
C ASP A 254 23.18 -6.03 5.55
N GLY A 255 23.73 -6.85 4.65
CA GLY A 255 23.06 -8.08 4.17
C GLY A 255 21.70 -7.88 3.48
N ILE A 256 21.41 -6.67 2.99
CA ILE A 256 20.21 -6.38 2.19
C ILE A 256 20.64 -6.21 0.74
N HIS A 257 20.24 -7.17 -0.10
CA HIS A 257 20.61 -7.22 -1.51
C HIS A 257 19.45 -6.76 -2.37
N MET A 258 19.70 -5.78 -3.24
CA MET A 258 18.75 -5.37 -4.29
C MET A 258 18.92 -6.26 -5.52
N ILE A 259 17.83 -6.88 -5.98
CA ILE A 259 17.83 -7.83 -7.10
C ILE A 259 16.90 -7.32 -8.18
N GLU A 260 17.33 -7.33 -9.43
CA GLU A 260 16.44 -6.96 -10.54
C GLU A 260 15.25 -7.91 -10.70
N ALA A 261 14.09 -7.34 -11.00
CA ALA A 261 12.89 -8.09 -11.35
C ALA A 261 12.04 -7.30 -12.35
N TYR A 262 12.66 -6.89 -13.45
CA TYR A 262 12.03 -6.02 -14.46
C TYR A 262 10.79 -6.67 -15.10
N GLY A 263 9.89 -5.80 -15.56
CA GLY A 263 8.71 -6.18 -16.33
C GLY A 263 7.46 -5.46 -15.83
N HIS A 264 7.15 -5.60 -14.54
CA HIS A 264 6.04 -4.89 -13.91
C HIS A 264 6.19 -3.37 -14.09
N THR A 265 7.34 -2.86 -13.68
CA THR A 265 7.91 -1.61 -14.18
C THR A 265 9.30 -1.86 -14.76
N PRO A 266 9.83 -0.96 -15.60
CA PRO A 266 11.13 -1.17 -16.23
C PRO A 266 12.28 -1.34 -15.24
N GLY A 267 12.20 -0.74 -14.05
CA GLY A 267 13.20 -0.82 -13.00
C GLY A 267 12.73 -1.49 -11.71
N HIS A 268 11.65 -2.28 -11.76
CA HIS A 268 11.18 -3.08 -10.61
C HIS A 268 12.32 -3.96 -10.04
N VAL A 269 12.45 -3.97 -8.72
CA VAL A 269 13.44 -4.76 -7.97
C VAL A 269 12.80 -5.51 -6.81
N MET A 270 13.51 -6.54 -6.34
CA MET A 270 13.23 -7.29 -5.12
C MET A 270 14.34 -7.02 -4.09
N PHE A 271 14.05 -7.28 -2.82
CA PHE A 271 15.04 -7.21 -1.74
C PHE A 271 15.22 -8.57 -1.09
N LEU A 272 16.43 -9.11 -1.16
CA LEU A 272 16.83 -10.31 -0.42
C LEU A 272 17.53 -9.88 0.86
N ILE A 273 16.94 -10.21 2.00
CA ILE A 273 17.58 -10.06 3.31
C ILE A 273 18.26 -11.38 3.62
N LYS A 274 19.56 -11.37 3.91
CA LYS A 274 20.34 -12.58 4.15
C LYS A 274 21.31 -12.40 5.32
N GLU A 275 21.35 -13.37 6.22
CA GLU A 275 22.38 -13.48 7.25
C GLU A 275 22.73 -14.96 7.49
N GLY A 276 23.98 -15.34 7.18
CA GLY A 276 24.40 -16.74 7.17
C GLY A 276 23.60 -17.55 6.15
N GLU A 277 22.96 -18.63 6.62
CA GLU A 277 22.07 -19.49 5.82
C GLU A 277 20.61 -19.02 5.87
N GLU A 278 20.27 -18.07 6.75
CA GLU A 278 18.92 -17.53 6.85
C GLU A 278 18.68 -16.46 5.77
N GLN A 279 17.50 -16.49 5.16
CA GLN A 279 17.15 -15.59 4.08
C GLN A 279 15.64 -15.34 3.98
N LEU A 280 15.27 -14.18 3.45
CA LEU A 280 13.90 -13.80 3.08
C LEU A 280 13.94 -12.95 1.81
N LEU A 281 13.12 -13.29 0.81
CA LEU A 281 12.96 -12.49 -0.40
C LEU A 281 11.65 -11.69 -0.35
N ILE A 282 11.75 -10.36 -0.36
CA ILE A 282 10.62 -9.45 -0.51
C ILE A 282 10.55 -9.04 -1.98
N TRP A 283 9.53 -9.51 -2.70
CA TRP A 283 9.54 -9.51 -4.16
C TRP A 283 8.71 -8.40 -4.83
N GLY A 284 8.18 -7.45 -4.05
CA GLY A 284 7.33 -6.37 -4.56
C GLY A 284 6.11 -6.89 -5.32
N ASP A 285 5.95 -6.43 -6.56
CA ASP A 285 4.82 -6.67 -7.46
C ASP A 285 5.10 -7.78 -8.47
N LEU A 286 5.82 -8.81 -8.03
CA LEU A 286 5.99 -10.02 -8.82
C LEU A 286 4.65 -10.74 -9.09
N MET A 287 3.68 -10.61 -8.16
CA MET A 287 2.34 -11.18 -8.25
C MET A 287 1.30 -10.29 -7.57
N HIS A 288 0.07 -10.28 -8.11
CA HIS A 288 -1.09 -9.54 -7.59
C HIS A 288 -2.24 -10.48 -7.20
N ALA A 289 -2.38 -11.60 -7.92
CA ALA A 289 -3.45 -12.59 -7.75
C ALA A 289 -2.86 -13.94 -7.37
N ALA A 290 -2.30 -14.03 -6.17
CA ALA A 290 -1.52 -15.18 -5.71
C ALA A 290 -2.22 -16.54 -5.96
N ALA A 291 -3.50 -16.67 -5.61
CA ALA A 291 -4.27 -17.90 -5.83
C ALA A 291 -4.31 -18.38 -7.30
N ILE A 292 -4.17 -17.46 -8.26
CA ILE A 292 -4.16 -17.73 -9.70
C ILE A 292 -2.72 -17.81 -10.22
N GLN A 293 -1.88 -16.82 -9.92
CA GLN A 293 -0.52 -16.69 -10.46
C GLN A 293 0.48 -17.67 -9.85
N TYR A 294 0.18 -18.30 -8.71
CA TYR A 294 0.99 -19.42 -8.22
C TYR A 294 0.86 -20.67 -9.10
N PRO A 295 -0.34 -21.22 -9.33
CA PRO A 295 -0.50 -22.36 -10.23
C PRO A 295 -0.35 -21.98 -11.72
N HIS A 296 -0.60 -20.71 -12.08
CA HIS A 296 -0.54 -20.19 -13.45
C HIS A 296 0.37 -18.95 -13.53
N PRO A 297 1.68 -19.08 -13.29
CA PRO A 297 2.63 -17.96 -13.29
C PRO A 297 2.81 -17.29 -14.64
N GLU A 298 2.35 -17.92 -15.72
CA GLU A 298 2.28 -17.35 -17.06
C GLU A 298 1.28 -16.18 -17.19
N ILE A 299 0.32 -16.05 -16.27
CA ILE A 299 -0.73 -15.02 -16.31
C ILE A 299 -0.18 -13.69 -15.79
N SER A 300 -0.09 -12.70 -16.67
CA SER A 300 0.33 -11.33 -16.37
C SER A 300 -0.85 -10.43 -16.00
N VAL A 301 -0.56 -9.22 -15.48
CA VAL A 301 -1.55 -8.21 -15.13
C VAL A 301 -1.49 -7.03 -16.08
N ARG A 302 -2.61 -6.30 -16.21
CA ARG A 302 -2.72 -5.08 -17.02
C ARG A 302 -1.86 -3.92 -16.52
N TYR A 303 -1.35 -4.02 -15.30
CA TYR A 303 -0.45 -3.03 -14.70
C TYR A 303 1.01 -3.28 -15.08
N ASP A 304 1.33 -4.43 -15.68
CA ASP A 304 2.68 -4.70 -16.16
C ASP A 304 3.00 -3.78 -17.35
N THR A 305 4.07 -3.00 -17.23
CA THR A 305 4.57 -2.15 -18.33
C THR A 305 5.03 -3.00 -19.51
N ASP A 306 5.65 -4.14 -19.21
CA ASP A 306 6.02 -5.19 -20.15
C ASP A 306 5.50 -6.54 -19.62
N PRO A 307 4.28 -6.97 -20.03
CA PRO A 307 3.67 -8.21 -19.55
C PRO A 307 4.45 -9.47 -19.89
N ASP A 308 5.21 -9.48 -20.99
CA ASP A 308 6.01 -10.64 -21.41
C ASP A 308 7.27 -10.75 -20.53
N MET A 309 7.97 -9.63 -20.31
CA MET A 309 9.10 -9.58 -19.39
C MET A 309 8.68 -9.88 -17.94
N ALA A 310 7.54 -9.35 -17.48
CA ALA A 310 7.01 -9.62 -16.14
C ALA A 310 6.72 -11.11 -15.95
N ARG A 311 6.14 -11.76 -16.97
CA ARG A 311 5.93 -13.22 -16.99
C ARG A 311 7.25 -13.98 -16.88
N GLU A 312 8.22 -13.66 -17.73
CA GLU A 312 9.52 -14.34 -17.72
C GLU A 312 10.26 -14.19 -16.39
N THR A 313 10.26 -12.98 -15.84
CA THR A 313 10.83 -12.69 -14.52
C THR A 313 10.13 -13.49 -13.43
N ARG A 314 8.79 -13.48 -13.39
CA ARG A 314 8.00 -14.25 -12.42
C ARG A 314 8.33 -15.74 -12.46
N LEU A 315 8.38 -16.33 -13.66
CA LEU A 315 8.73 -17.74 -13.85
C LEU A 315 10.14 -18.05 -13.31
N LYS A 316 11.15 -17.23 -13.64
CA LYS A 316 12.53 -17.41 -13.17
C LYS A 316 12.63 -17.32 -11.65
N VAL A 317 12.00 -16.31 -11.06
CA VAL A 317 12.03 -16.09 -9.60
C VAL A 317 11.32 -17.22 -8.87
N ILE A 318 10.15 -17.66 -9.32
CA ILE A 318 9.44 -18.80 -8.73
C ILE A 318 10.30 -20.07 -8.75
N GLN A 319 10.92 -20.38 -9.90
CA GLN A 319 11.80 -21.54 -10.02
C GLN A 319 12.99 -21.43 -9.05
N PHE A 320 13.58 -20.24 -8.92
CA PHE A 320 14.70 -20.00 -8.03
C PHE A 320 14.33 -20.17 -6.55
N VAL A 321 13.25 -19.52 -6.08
CA VAL A 321 12.82 -19.64 -4.68
C VAL A 321 12.39 -21.06 -4.33
N LYS A 322 11.79 -21.79 -5.28
CA LYS A 322 11.43 -23.21 -5.10
C LYS A 322 12.66 -24.09 -4.99
N ALA A 323 13.66 -23.91 -5.85
CA ALA A 323 14.89 -24.71 -5.85
C ALA A 323 15.71 -24.53 -4.56
N HIS A 324 15.63 -23.35 -3.94
CA HIS A 324 16.41 -22.99 -2.75
C HIS A 324 15.57 -22.88 -1.47
N ALA A 325 14.28 -23.24 -1.53
CA ALA A 325 13.33 -23.14 -0.42
C ALA A 325 13.35 -21.77 0.29
N ILE A 326 13.42 -20.69 -0.48
CA ILE A 326 13.51 -19.31 0.04
C ILE A 326 12.11 -18.87 0.49
N PRO A 327 11.92 -18.43 1.75
CA PRO A 327 10.68 -17.81 2.16
C PRO A 327 10.47 -16.51 1.38
N VAL A 328 9.22 -16.24 0.97
CA VAL A 328 8.89 -15.01 0.24
C VAL A 328 7.89 -14.15 0.98
N ALA A 329 7.98 -12.85 0.74
CA ALA A 329 7.01 -11.85 1.12
C ALA A 329 6.75 -10.91 -0.06
N GLY A 330 5.58 -10.27 -0.10
CA GLY A 330 5.20 -9.44 -1.24
C GLY A 330 4.11 -8.43 -0.95
N MET A 331 4.09 -7.36 -1.75
CA MET A 331 3.14 -6.24 -1.61
C MET A 331 1.70 -6.75 -1.65
N HIS A 332 1.38 -7.62 -2.61
CA HIS A 332 0.01 -8.07 -2.85
C HIS A 332 -0.31 -9.48 -2.36
N LEU A 333 0.60 -10.10 -1.61
CA LEU A 333 0.34 -11.37 -0.97
C LEU A 333 -0.60 -11.17 0.23
N PRO A 334 -1.71 -11.93 0.33
CA PRO A 334 -2.49 -11.98 1.56
C PRO A 334 -1.63 -12.42 2.75
N ASP A 335 -1.96 -11.96 3.97
CA ASP A 335 -1.20 -12.24 5.20
C ASP A 335 -0.88 -13.74 5.40
N TYR A 336 -1.82 -14.63 5.05
CA TYR A 336 -1.63 -16.09 5.21
C TYR A 336 -0.58 -16.68 4.24
N LEU A 337 -0.17 -15.92 3.22
CA LEU A 337 0.88 -16.23 2.27
C LEU A 337 2.17 -15.45 2.53
N GLN A 338 2.27 -14.63 3.56
CA GLN A 338 3.55 -14.04 3.91
C GLN A 338 4.49 -15.07 4.54
N TYR A 339 5.76 -14.96 4.20
CA TYR A 339 6.87 -15.67 4.83
C TYR A 339 6.84 -17.21 4.74
N LYS A 340 6.17 -17.80 3.74
CA LYS A 340 6.26 -19.27 3.52
C LYS A 340 7.29 -19.62 2.46
N THR A 341 7.87 -20.80 2.62
CA THR A 341 8.84 -21.43 1.71
C THR A 341 8.16 -22.36 0.69
N VAL A 342 6.95 -22.83 1.00
CA VAL A 342 6.26 -23.87 0.23
C VAL A 342 4.85 -23.40 -0.10
N PHE A 343 4.69 -22.82 -1.28
CA PHE A 343 3.38 -22.52 -1.89
C PHE A 343 3.02 -23.49 -3.02
N PHE A 344 3.88 -24.48 -3.29
CA PHE A 344 3.93 -25.20 -4.58
C PHE A 344 3.71 -26.72 -4.45
N ARG A 345 2.96 -27.18 -3.43
CA ARG A 345 2.58 -28.60 -3.31
C ARG A 345 1.13 -28.81 -3.69
#